data_AF-A0A9P0CX03-F1
#
_entry.id   AF-A0A9P0CX03-F1
#
_cell.length_a   1.000
_cell.length_b   1.000
_cell.length_c   1.000
_cell.angle_alpha   90.00
_cell.angle_beta   90.00
_cell.angle_gamma   90.00
#
_symmetry.space_group_name_H-M   'P 1'
#
loop_
_entity.id
_entity.type
_entity.pdbx_description
1 polymer ?
#
loop_
_entity_poly.entity_id
_entity_poly.type
_entity_poly.pdbx_seq_one_letter_code
_entity_poly.pdbx_strand_id
1 'polypeptide(L)'
;MNFFQTLKDEDYFCGDFLDKCLVQCCFMSMIQEDLNEVVTEWNVHKTSKSRNSIAPTERPAIMFDIPSLYGAKNYCVEIPNFSVDALSDHCTFNEYPCDKDILFVQNFNFRKQIPTSERS
;
A
#
# COMPACT_ATOMS: atom_id res chain seq x y z
N MET A 1 -18.03 -4.41 1.52
CA MET A 1 -18.01 -3.52 2.71
C MET A 1 -16.63 -2.88 2.74
N ASN A 2 -16.54 -1.55 2.68
CA ASN A 2 -15.25 -0.85 2.75
C ASN A 2 -14.96 -0.52 4.22
N PHE A 3 -14.10 -1.32 4.85
CA PHE A 3 -13.80 -1.23 6.27
C PHE A 3 -13.30 0.17 6.68
N PHE A 4 -12.44 0.78 5.88
CA PHE A 4 -11.95 2.14 6.12
C PHE A 4 -13.04 3.21 5.98
N GLN A 5 -13.98 3.02 5.05
CA GLN A 5 -15.13 3.90 4.92
C GLN A 5 -16.00 3.84 6.17
N THR A 6 -16.23 2.64 6.74
CA THR A 6 -16.96 2.48 8.01
C THR A 6 -16.24 3.16 9.17
N LEU A 7 -14.91 3.03 9.29
CA LEU A 7 -14.14 3.73 10.33
C LEU A 7 -14.26 5.26 10.23
N LYS A 8 -14.31 5.77 9.01
CA LYS A 8 -14.49 7.19 8.74
C LYS A 8 -15.91 7.66 9.05
N ASP A 9 -16.92 6.89 8.67
CA ASP A 9 -18.33 7.24 8.85
C ASP A 9 -18.73 7.24 10.34
N GLU A 10 -18.05 6.44 11.16
CA GLU A 10 -18.23 6.35 12.62
C GLU A 10 -17.32 7.32 13.41
N ASP A 11 -16.61 8.23 12.74
CA ASP A 11 -15.71 9.23 13.33
C ASP A 11 -14.54 8.65 14.16
N TYR A 12 -14.21 7.36 13.96
CA TYR A 12 -13.05 6.68 14.55
C TYR A 12 -11.75 6.97 13.80
N PHE A 13 -11.81 7.71 12.70
CA PHE A 13 -10.67 8.03 11.85
C PHE A 13 -10.75 9.48 11.35
N CYS A 14 -9.92 10.35 11.92
CA CYS A 14 -9.81 11.75 11.56
C CYS A 14 -8.65 12.02 10.57
N GLY A 15 -7.77 11.03 10.35
CA GLY A 15 -6.68 11.10 9.37
C GLY A 15 -5.48 11.93 9.82
N ASP A 16 -5.35 12.12 11.14
CA ASP A 16 -4.20 12.76 11.75
C ASP A 16 -2.93 11.88 11.63
N PHE A 17 -1.83 12.34 12.24
CA PHE A 17 -0.59 11.60 12.22
C PHE A 17 -0.71 10.21 12.88
N LEU A 18 -1.40 10.12 14.03
CA LEU A 18 -1.54 8.89 14.78
C LEU A 18 -2.40 7.87 14.01
N ASP A 19 -3.49 8.33 13.41
CA ASP A 19 -4.37 7.53 12.57
C ASP A 19 -3.64 6.94 11.36
N LYS A 20 -2.82 7.75 10.69
CA LYS A 20 -1.98 7.30 9.57
C LYS A 20 -0.97 6.26 10.03
N CYS A 21 -0.30 6.49 11.15
CA CYS A 21 0.64 5.52 11.70
C CYS A 21 -0.04 4.22 12.12
N LEU A 22 -1.23 4.29 12.75
CA LEU A 22 -2.02 3.13 13.12
C LEU A 22 -2.46 2.34 11.89
N VAL A 23 -2.89 3.02 10.83
CA VAL A 23 -3.26 2.35 9.59
C VAL A 23 -2.06 1.66 8.94
N GLN A 24 -0.92 2.35 8.87
CA GLN A 24 0.34 1.80 8.37
C GLN A 24 0.89 0.65 9.22
N CYS A 25 0.55 0.56 10.51
CA CYS A 25 0.99 -0.57 11.34
C CYS A 25 -0.01 -1.73 11.32
N CYS A 26 -1.30 -1.45 11.51
CA CYS A 26 -2.33 -2.46 11.68
C CYS A 26 -2.82 -3.09 10.37
N PHE A 27 -2.81 -2.32 9.28
CA PHE A 27 -3.46 -2.71 8.03
C PHE A 27 -2.51 -2.71 6.83
N MET A 28 -1.19 -2.68 7.06
CA MET A 28 -0.22 -2.65 5.97
C MET A 28 -0.32 -3.86 5.05
N SER A 29 -0.60 -5.05 5.60
CA SER A 29 -0.79 -6.26 4.81
C SER A 29 -1.99 -6.12 3.86
N MET A 30 -3.15 -5.73 4.38
CA MET A 30 -4.35 -5.46 3.59
C MET A 30 -4.11 -4.39 2.53
N ILE A 31 -3.47 -3.27 2.90
CA ILE A 31 -3.13 -2.20 1.95
C ILE A 31 -2.18 -2.71 0.85
N GLN A 32 -1.19 -3.53 1.22
CA GLN A 32 -0.25 -4.09 0.26
C GLN A 32 -0.93 -5.07 -0.69
N GLU A 33 -1.86 -5.90 -0.21
CA GLU A 33 -2.65 -6.81 -1.03
C GLU A 33 -3.48 -6.02 -2.06
N ASP A 34 -4.22 -4.99 -1.62
CA ASP A 34 -4.98 -4.12 -2.51
C ASP A 34 -4.07 -3.43 -3.54
N LEU A 35 -2.90 -2.93 -3.12
CA LEU A 35 -1.93 -2.32 -4.03
C LEU A 35 -1.37 -3.32 -5.05
N ASN A 36 -1.12 -4.57 -4.64
CA ASN A 36 -0.64 -5.61 -5.54
C ASN A 36 -1.69 -5.97 -6.60
N GLU A 37 -2.97 -6.00 -6.23
CA GLU A 37 -4.09 -6.17 -7.17
C GLU A 37 -4.14 -5.02 -8.17
N VAL A 38 -4.12 -3.77 -7.67
CA VAL A 38 -4.12 -2.57 -8.52
C VAL A 38 -2.94 -2.56 -9.49
N VAL A 39 -1.74 -2.91 -9.05
CA VAL A 39 -0.56 -3.03 -9.92
C VAL A 39 -0.78 -4.07 -11.00
N THR A 40 -1.37 -5.22 -10.66
CA THR A 40 -1.66 -6.29 -11.61
C THR A 40 -2.64 -5.84 -12.68
N GLU A 41 -3.76 -5.24 -12.26
CA GLU A 41 -4.78 -4.72 -13.17
C GLU A 41 -4.22 -3.60 -14.04
N TRP A 42 -3.50 -2.65 -13.43
CA TRP A 42 -2.89 -1.53 -14.12
C TRP A 42 -1.86 -1.99 -15.15
N ASN A 43 -1.03 -2.98 -14.85
CA ASN A 43 0.00 -3.41 -15.77
C ASN A 43 -0.55 -4.15 -16.99
N VAL A 44 -1.70 -4.79 -16.87
CA VAL A 44 -2.33 -5.58 -17.95
C VAL A 44 -3.35 -4.78 -18.75
N HIS A 45 -3.93 -3.73 -18.17
CA HIS A 45 -4.94 -2.94 -18.87
C HIS A 45 -4.36 -2.28 -20.13
N LYS A 46 -5.14 -2.28 -21.20
CA LYS A 46 -4.78 -1.56 -22.41
C LYS A 46 -5.23 -0.11 -22.25
N THR A 47 -4.30 0.83 -22.21
CA THR A 47 -4.64 2.26 -22.16
C THR A 47 -5.35 2.63 -23.47
N SER A 48 -6.59 3.10 -23.42
CA SER A 48 -7.39 3.44 -24.61
C SER A 48 -7.02 4.79 -25.20
N LYS A 49 -7.25 4.97 -26.51
CA LYS A 49 -7.12 6.27 -27.18
C LYS A 49 -8.26 7.19 -26.75
N SER A 50 -7.95 8.24 -26.00
CA SER A 50 -8.82 9.41 -25.98
C SER A 50 -8.74 10.09 -27.36
N ARG A 51 -9.81 10.78 -27.79
CA ARG A 51 -9.90 11.43 -29.12
C ARG A 51 -8.77 12.43 -29.41
N ASN A 52 -8.07 12.90 -28.36
CA ASN A 52 -6.95 13.83 -28.42
C ASN A 52 -5.65 13.25 -27.81
N SER A 53 -5.54 11.93 -27.66
CA SER A 53 -4.39 11.31 -27.01
C SER A 53 -3.16 11.33 -27.92
N ILE A 54 -2.12 12.02 -27.49
CA ILE A 54 -0.75 11.94 -28.06
C ILE A 54 -0.02 10.70 -27.49
N ALA A 55 -0.53 10.12 -26.40
CA ALA A 55 0.10 9.01 -25.71
C ALA A 55 -0.04 7.68 -26.48
N PRO A 56 0.97 6.80 -26.42
CA PRO A 56 0.91 5.45 -26.99
C PRO A 56 -0.26 4.63 -26.41
N THR A 57 -0.75 3.68 -27.19
CA THR A 57 -1.94 2.88 -26.85
C THR A 57 -1.56 1.44 -26.60
N GLU A 58 -0.96 1.14 -25.45
CA GLU A 58 -0.56 -0.24 -25.13
C GLU A 58 -0.70 -0.52 -23.62
N ARG A 59 -0.14 -1.64 -23.17
CA ARG A 59 -0.09 -1.99 -21.75
C ARG A 59 1.02 -1.21 -21.05
N PRO A 60 0.76 -0.59 -19.89
CA PRO A 60 1.78 0.14 -19.15
C PRO A 60 3.06 -0.65 -18.89
N ALA A 61 2.94 -1.95 -18.59
CA ALA A 61 4.11 -2.82 -18.40
C ALA A 61 5.04 -2.85 -19.62
N ILE A 62 4.48 -3.03 -20.83
CA ILE A 62 5.28 -3.09 -22.07
C ILE A 62 5.94 -1.73 -22.35
N MET A 63 5.21 -0.64 -22.10
CA MET A 63 5.72 0.72 -22.28
C MET A 63 6.87 1.04 -21.32
N PHE A 64 6.80 0.50 -20.10
CA PHE A 64 7.84 0.65 -19.09
C PHE A 64 9.06 -0.24 -19.37
N ASP A 65 8.84 -1.51 -19.72
CA ASP A 65 9.91 -2.49 -19.95
C ASP A 65 10.70 -2.20 -21.23
N ILE A 66 10.01 -1.72 -22.28
CA ILE A 66 10.61 -1.50 -23.61
C ILE A 66 10.22 -0.11 -24.15
N PRO A 67 10.72 0.98 -23.52
CA PRO A 67 10.36 2.34 -23.92
C PRO A 67 10.82 2.67 -25.35
N SER A 68 11.84 1.97 -25.86
CA SER A 68 12.35 2.14 -27.22
C SER A 68 11.31 1.83 -28.32
N LEU A 69 10.35 0.93 -28.08
CA LEU A 69 9.26 0.64 -29.02
C LEU A 69 8.35 1.85 -29.26
N TYR A 70 8.35 2.81 -28.33
CA TYR A 70 7.51 4.00 -28.35
C TYR A 70 8.31 5.29 -28.57
N GLY A 71 9.58 5.17 -28.98
CA GLY A 71 10.49 6.31 -29.14
C GLY A 71 10.84 7.01 -27.83
N ALA A 72 10.61 6.36 -26.68
CA ALA A 72 10.95 6.88 -25.37
C ALA A 72 12.34 6.39 -24.92
N LYS A 73 12.99 7.17 -24.05
CA LYS A 73 14.29 6.83 -23.47
C LYS A 73 14.09 6.02 -22.19
N ASN A 74 14.94 5.01 -21.99
CA ASN A 74 14.99 4.30 -20.72
C ASN A 74 15.70 5.15 -19.66
N TYR A 75 15.04 5.36 -18.51
CA TYR A 75 15.57 6.07 -17.35
C TYR A 75 15.74 5.16 -16.12
N CYS A 76 15.57 3.85 -16.27
CA CYS A 76 15.81 2.89 -15.20
C CYS A 76 17.28 2.93 -14.75
N VAL A 77 17.48 2.94 -13.45
CA VAL A 77 18.80 2.85 -12.83
C VAL A 77 18.95 1.43 -12.29
N GLU A 78 20.04 0.76 -12.67
CA GLU A 78 20.35 -0.55 -12.11
C GLU A 78 20.75 -0.42 -10.64
N ILE A 79 19.98 -1.07 -9.77
CA ILE A 79 20.24 -1.11 -8.33
C ILE A 79 21.00 -2.42 -8.04
N PRO A 80 22.20 -2.39 -7.43
CA PRO A 80 22.94 -3.61 -7.10
C PRO A 80 22.14 -4.53 -6.17
N ASN A 81 22.08 -5.84 -6.46
CA ASN A 81 21.28 -6.82 -5.70
C ASN A 81 21.51 -6.78 -4.18
N PHE A 82 22.76 -6.60 -3.73
CA PHE A 82 23.12 -6.49 -2.31
C PHE A 82 22.33 -5.39 -1.55
N SER A 83 21.97 -4.31 -2.24
CA SER A 83 21.22 -3.20 -1.63
C SER A 83 19.73 -3.49 -1.48
N VAL A 84 19.19 -4.41 -2.29
CA VAL A 84 17.79 -4.86 -2.20
C VAL A 84 17.63 -5.90 -1.10
N ASP A 85 18.58 -6.83 -0.98
CA ASP A 85 18.58 -7.85 0.07
C ASP A 85 18.73 -7.23 1.46
N ALA A 86 19.68 -6.30 1.62
CA ALA A 86 19.84 -5.55 2.87
C ALA A 86 18.61 -4.70 3.21
N LEU A 87 17.92 -4.15 2.21
CA LEU A 87 16.70 -3.39 2.43
C LEU A 87 15.52 -4.30 2.77
N SER A 88 15.41 -5.49 2.17
CA SER A 88 14.38 -6.48 2.51
C SER A 88 14.43 -6.87 3.99
N ASP A 89 15.62 -7.10 4.53
CA ASP A 89 15.81 -7.43 5.94
C ASP A 89 15.40 -6.28 6.88
N HIS A 90 15.53 -5.03 6.43
CA HIS A 90 15.13 -3.83 7.18
C HIS A 90 13.72 -3.31 6.85
N CYS A 91 13.14 -3.74 5.74
CA CYS A 91 11.76 -3.54 5.31
C CYS A 91 10.91 -4.76 5.69
N THR A 92 11.22 -5.36 6.84
CA THR A 92 10.30 -6.29 7.47
C THR A 92 9.03 -5.52 7.80
N PHE A 93 7.89 -6.06 7.38
CA PHE A 93 6.58 -5.59 7.83
C PHE A 93 6.65 -5.50 9.34
N ASN A 94 6.61 -4.28 9.86
CA ASN A 94 6.85 -4.08 11.26
C ASN A 94 5.60 -4.55 12.01
N GLU A 95 5.59 -5.82 12.43
CA GLU A 95 4.53 -6.39 13.28
C GLU A 95 4.37 -5.61 14.60
N TYR A 96 5.35 -4.75 14.93
CA TYR A 96 5.41 -4.01 16.18
C TYR A 96 5.81 -2.55 15.93
N PRO A 97 4.88 -1.56 15.96
CA PRO A 97 5.21 -0.16 15.75
C PRO A 97 6.48 0.28 16.47
N CYS A 98 7.34 1.04 15.80
CA CYS A 98 8.60 1.52 16.39
C CYS A 98 8.40 2.43 17.61
N ASP A 99 7.15 2.80 17.92
CA ASP A 99 6.78 3.70 19.01
C ASP A 99 5.94 2.96 20.07
N LYS A 100 6.45 2.98 21.31
CA LYS A 100 5.80 2.37 22.49
C LYS A 100 4.41 2.94 22.75
N ASP A 101 4.18 4.19 22.39
CA ASP A 101 2.90 4.86 22.59
C ASP A 101 1.87 4.37 21.57
N ILE A 102 2.29 4.12 20.32
CA ILE A 102 1.44 3.53 19.28
C ILE A 102 1.05 2.09 19.66
N LEU A 103 1.99 1.32 20.22
CA LEU A 103 1.74 -0.03 20.70
C LEU A 103 0.77 -0.08 21.87
N PHE A 104 0.86 0.88 22.79
CA PHE A 104 -0.10 1.00 23.88
C PHE A 104 -1.50 1.29 23.33
N VAL A 105 -1.64 2.22 22.39
CA VAL A 105 -2.92 2.56 21.76
C VAL A 105 -3.50 1.38 20.98
N GLN A 106 -2.69 0.64 20.22
CA GLN A 106 -3.12 -0.60 19.56
C GLN A 106 -3.65 -1.60 20.57
N ASN A 107 -2.87 -1.96 21.59
CA ASN A 107 -3.28 -2.93 22.61
C ASN A 107 -4.53 -2.49 23.39
N PHE A 108 -4.67 -1.20 23.66
CA PHE A 108 -5.85 -0.64 24.32
C PHE A 108 -7.10 -0.71 23.43
N ASN A 109 -7.00 -0.37 22.15
CA ASN A 109 -8.11 -0.46 21.20
C ASN A 109 -8.50 -1.92 20.92
N PHE A 110 -7.54 -2.84 20.79
CA PHE A 110 -7.82 -4.27 20.67
C PHE A 110 -8.52 -4.82 21.92
N ARG A 111 -8.10 -4.44 23.13
CA ARG A 111 -8.77 -4.85 24.37
C ARG A 111 -10.19 -4.30 24.51
N LYS A 112 -10.50 -3.15 23.91
CA LYS A 112 -11.87 -2.61 23.86
C LYS A 112 -12.78 -3.32 22.85
N GLN A 113 -12.22 -4.01 21.86
CA GLN A 113 -12.99 -4.78 20.87
C GLN A 113 -13.29 -6.22 21.32
N ILE A 114 -12.65 -6.71 22.39
CA ILE A 114 -13.00 -8.01 22.99
C ILE A 114 -14.18 -7.78 23.94
N PRO A 115 -15.39 -8.29 23.65
CA PRO A 115 -16.51 -8.16 24.57
C PRO A 115 -16.16 -8.87 25.89
N THR A 116 -16.32 -8.16 26.99
CA THR A 116 -16.19 -8.69 28.36
C THR A 116 -17.31 -9.69 28.64
N SER A 117 -17.20 -10.89 28.08
CA SER A 117 -18.10 -12.01 28.32
C SER A 117 -17.28 -13.29 28.48
N GLU A 118 -16.24 -13.27 29.30
CA GLU A 118 -15.59 -14.49 29.80
C GLU A 118 -14.73 -14.12 31.04
N ARG A 119 -15.43 -13.71 32.10
CA ARG A 119 -14.91 -13.77 33.47
C ARG A 119 -16.09 -14.04 34.39
N SER A 120 -16.40 -15.32 34.55
CA SER A 120 -17.20 -15.88 35.64
C SER A 120 -16.51 -17.15 36.10
#